data_AF-A0A946JSD7-F1
#
_entry.id   AF-A0A946JSD7-F1
#
_cell.length_a   1.000
_cell.length_b   1.000
_cell.length_c   1.000
_cell.angle_alpha   90.00
_cell.angle_beta   90.00
_cell.angle_gamma   90.00
#
_symmetry.space_group_name_H-M   'P 1'
#
loop_
_entity.id
_entity.type
_entity.pdbx_description
1 polymer ?
#
loop_
_entity_poly.entity_id
_entity_poly.type
_entity_poly.pdbx_seq_one_letter_code
_entity_poly.pdbx_strand_id
1 'polypeptide(L)'
;IIKRWGGKVILKGIQDVEDAKMAVKTGADAIIVSNHGGRQLDGALSSIRSLPSIIDAVGDQIEVWMDGGIRSGQDVAKAVSLGAKGVMIGRPFIYGLGAMGQKGVSKALDIIHKELDTTMALCGERDITNMTRDNLLIPKDFRGDWEK
;
A
#
# COMPACT_ATOMS: atom_id res chain seq x y z
N ILE A 1 15.34 -2.77 -18.73
CA ILE A 1 14.62 -1.47 -18.65
C ILE A 1 15.35 -0.51 -17.72
N ILE A 2 15.63 -0.89 -16.47
CA ILE A 2 16.33 -0.05 -15.47
C ILE A 2 17.59 0.62 -16.03
N LYS A 3 18.54 -0.15 -16.58
CA LYS A 3 19.77 0.40 -17.21
C LYS A 3 19.54 1.36 -18.38
N ARG A 4 18.37 1.33 -19.02
CA ARG A 4 18.06 2.13 -20.22
C ARG A 4 17.24 3.38 -19.92
N TRP A 5 16.51 3.41 -18.80
CA TRP A 5 15.56 4.48 -18.49
C TRP A 5 16.25 5.76 -18.01
N GLY A 6 17.33 5.64 -17.24
CA GLY A 6 18.07 6.80 -16.72
C GLY A 6 17.40 7.53 -15.54
N GLY A 7 16.21 7.09 -15.11
CA GLY A 7 15.50 7.60 -13.94
C GLY A 7 15.07 6.50 -12.97
N LYS A 8 14.20 6.87 -12.02
CA LYS A 8 13.64 5.93 -11.04
C LYS A 8 12.70 4.92 -11.71
N VAL A 9 12.80 3.66 -11.32
CA VAL A 9 11.93 2.56 -11.80
C VAL A 9 11.25 1.89 -10.61
N ILE A 10 9.93 1.82 -10.68
CA ILE A 10 9.08 1.20 -9.66
C ILE A 10 8.35 0.01 -10.27
N LEU A 11 8.46 -1.16 -9.63
CA LEU A 11 7.77 -2.37 -10.10
C LEU A 11 6.42 -2.52 -9.39
N LYS A 12 5.33 -2.55 -10.17
CA LYS A 12 3.96 -2.61 -9.65
C LYS A 12 3.30 -3.94 -9.97
N GLY A 13 2.55 -4.48 -9.02
CA GLY A 13 1.82 -5.74 -9.18
C GLY A 13 2.40 -6.89 -8.39
N ILE A 14 3.35 -6.61 -7.48
CA ILE A 14 3.96 -7.64 -6.64
C ILE A 14 2.90 -8.16 -5.66
N GLN A 15 2.71 -9.47 -5.61
CA GLN A 15 1.80 -10.15 -4.67
C GLN A 15 2.47 -11.28 -3.89
N ASP A 16 3.65 -11.70 -4.33
CA ASP A 16 4.40 -12.81 -3.75
C ASP A 16 5.80 -12.37 -3.24
N VAL A 17 6.30 -13.10 -2.26
CA VAL A 17 7.60 -12.86 -1.62
C VAL A 17 8.78 -13.09 -2.56
N GLU A 18 8.73 -14.11 -3.42
CA GLU A 18 9.83 -14.41 -4.32
C GLU A 18 9.97 -13.36 -5.41
N ASP A 19 8.85 -12.85 -5.93
CA ASP A 19 8.83 -11.69 -6.84
C ASP A 19 9.42 -10.43 -6.19
N ALA A 20 9.11 -10.19 -4.91
CA ALA A 20 9.68 -9.07 -4.16
C ALA A 20 11.21 -9.19 -4.02
N LYS A 21 11.71 -10.39 -3.68
CA LYS A 21 13.16 -10.65 -3.61
C LYS A 21 13.83 -10.53 -4.97
N MET A 22 13.16 -10.95 -6.05
CA MET A 22 13.67 -10.76 -7.41
C MET A 22 13.72 -9.27 -7.76
N ALA A 23 12.70 -8.49 -7.41
CA ALA A 23 12.64 -7.05 -7.64
C ALA A 23 13.84 -6.32 -7.02
N VAL A 24 14.21 -6.65 -5.78
CA VAL A 24 15.43 -6.13 -5.12
C VAL A 24 16.67 -6.37 -5.98
N LYS A 25 16.84 -7.60 -6.50
CA LYS A 25 18.00 -7.96 -7.33
C LYS A 25 18.05 -7.25 -8.67
N THR A 26 16.92 -6.75 -9.17
CA THR A 26 16.89 -6.04 -10.47
C THR A 26 17.48 -4.63 -10.39
N GLY A 27 17.60 -4.05 -9.19
CA GLY A 27 17.94 -2.65 -8.99
C GLY A 27 16.78 -1.68 -9.18
N ALA A 28 15.54 -2.14 -8.97
CA ALA A 28 14.37 -1.26 -8.90
C ALA A 28 14.45 -0.37 -7.65
N ASP A 29 13.91 0.84 -7.72
CA ASP A 29 13.97 1.80 -6.62
C ASP A 29 12.86 1.59 -5.59
N ALA A 30 11.72 1.04 -6.03
CA ALA A 30 10.61 0.69 -5.17
C ALA A 30 9.77 -0.44 -5.79
N ILE A 31 8.97 -1.08 -4.93
CA ILE A 31 7.90 -1.99 -5.36
C ILE A 31 6.53 -1.50 -4.88
N ILE A 32 5.49 -1.85 -5.62
CA ILE A 32 4.10 -1.61 -5.21
C ILE A 32 3.40 -2.96 -5.08
N VAL A 33 3.02 -3.31 -3.85
CA VAL A 33 2.15 -4.44 -3.53
C VAL A 33 0.76 -4.12 -4.07
N SER A 34 0.33 -4.88 -5.08
CA SER A 34 -0.90 -4.58 -5.83
C SER A 34 -1.45 -5.82 -6.52
N ASN A 35 -2.75 -6.05 -6.41
CA ASN A 35 -3.49 -7.02 -7.24
C ASN A 35 -4.27 -6.32 -8.37
N HIS A 36 -3.83 -5.11 -8.75
CA HIS A 36 -4.45 -4.28 -9.77
C HIS A 36 -5.92 -3.91 -9.45
N GLY A 37 -6.26 -3.86 -8.17
CA GLY A 37 -7.62 -3.62 -7.70
C GLY A 37 -8.58 -4.77 -7.99
N GLY A 38 -8.08 -6.01 -8.04
CA GLY A 38 -8.88 -7.21 -8.31
C GLY A 38 -9.37 -7.29 -9.76
N ARG A 39 -8.54 -6.86 -10.72
CA ARG A 39 -8.92 -6.76 -12.14
C ARG A 39 -8.10 -7.65 -13.08
N GLN A 40 -7.11 -8.35 -12.55
CA GLN A 40 -6.20 -9.18 -13.36
C GLN A 40 -6.43 -10.66 -13.04
N LEU A 41 -5.82 -11.18 -11.97
CA LEU A 41 -6.07 -12.55 -11.51
C LEU A 41 -7.14 -12.54 -10.43
N ASP A 42 -8.31 -13.09 -10.74
CA ASP A 42 -9.38 -13.28 -9.76
C ASP A 42 -9.04 -14.41 -8.78
N GLY A 43 -9.54 -14.33 -7.55
CA GLY A 43 -9.20 -15.24 -6.45
C GLY A 43 -7.82 -15.04 -5.83
N ALA A 44 -7.01 -14.10 -6.33
CA ALA A 44 -5.75 -13.71 -5.69
C ALA A 44 -5.99 -13.05 -4.32
N LEU A 45 -4.97 -13.10 -3.45
CA LEU A 45 -5.03 -12.44 -2.14
C LEU A 45 -5.30 -10.94 -2.25
N SER A 46 -5.87 -10.38 -1.19
CA SER A 46 -5.93 -8.93 -1.04
C SER A 46 -4.53 -8.36 -0.83
N SER A 47 -4.23 -7.22 -1.42
CA SER A 47 -2.89 -6.61 -1.34
C SER A 47 -2.44 -6.30 0.10
N ILE A 48 -3.37 -5.94 1.00
CA ILE A 48 -3.06 -5.71 2.42
C ILE A 48 -2.66 -7.00 3.15
N ARG A 49 -3.16 -8.16 2.71
CA ARG A 49 -2.82 -9.46 3.28
C ARG A 49 -1.43 -9.93 2.82
N SER A 50 -1.05 -9.64 1.59
CA SER A 50 0.30 -9.94 1.07
C SER A 50 1.39 -9.02 1.65
N LEU A 51 1.05 -7.76 1.97
CA LEU A 51 2.00 -6.74 2.38
C LEU A 51 2.96 -7.17 3.52
N PRO A 52 2.51 -7.71 4.67
CA PRO A 52 3.39 -8.03 5.79
C PRO A 52 4.51 -9.02 5.44
N SER A 53 4.20 -10.07 4.67
CA SER A 53 5.18 -11.08 4.29
C SER A 53 6.21 -10.53 3.30
N ILE A 54 5.79 -9.61 2.42
CA ILE A 54 6.69 -8.92 1.49
C ILE A 54 7.62 -7.97 2.26
N ILE A 55 7.08 -7.18 3.19
CA ILE A 55 7.87 -6.29 4.08
C ILE A 55 8.93 -7.09 4.83
N ASP A 56 8.54 -8.18 5.50
CA ASP A 56 9.45 -9.01 6.28
C ASP A 56 10.56 -9.63 5.39
N ALA A 57 10.26 -9.93 4.13
CA ALA A 57 11.21 -10.58 3.22
C ALA A 57 12.24 -9.63 2.59
N VAL A 58 11.87 -8.37 2.33
CA VAL A 58 12.78 -7.40 1.70
C VAL A 58 13.42 -6.44 2.71
N GLY A 59 12.78 -6.21 3.87
CA GLY A 59 13.27 -5.27 4.87
C GLY A 59 13.55 -3.89 4.27
N ASP A 60 14.68 -3.30 4.65
CA ASP A 60 15.08 -1.96 4.20
C ASP A 60 15.81 -1.94 2.83
N GLN A 61 15.85 -3.06 2.11
CA GLN A 61 16.57 -3.16 0.83
C GLN A 61 15.89 -2.39 -0.31
N ILE A 62 14.59 -2.14 -0.21
CA ILE A 62 13.79 -1.45 -1.23
C ILE A 62 12.58 -0.79 -0.59
N GLU A 63 12.16 0.38 -1.10
CA GLU A 63 10.89 0.97 -0.64
C GLU A 63 9.70 0.11 -1.08
N VAL A 64 8.78 -0.15 -0.14
CA VAL A 64 7.56 -0.91 -0.39
C VAL A 64 6.35 -0.01 -0.26
N TRP A 65 5.62 0.18 -1.35
CA TRP A 65 4.37 0.90 -1.42
C TRP A 65 3.20 -0.07 -1.61
N MET A 66 1.96 0.38 -1.44
CA MET A 66 0.79 -0.48 -1.63
C MET A 66 -0.35 0.25 -2.37
N ASP A 67 -1.08 -0.49 -3.20
CA ASP A 67 -2.43 -0.07 -3.63
C ASP A 67 -3.45 -1.19 -3.42
N GLY A 68 -4.70 -0.93 -3.80
CA GLY A 68 -5.77 -1.92 -3.73
C GLY A 68 -6.56 -1.79 -2.43
N GLY A 69 -7.83 -1.41 -2.55
CA GLY A 69 -8.74 -1.35 -1.40
C GLY A 69 -8.66 -0.11 -0.51
N ILE A 70 -7.68 0.80 -0.66
CA ILE A 70 -7.62 2.05 0.13
C ILE A 70 -8.82 2.96 -0.16
N ARG A 71 -9.68 3.21 0.83
CA ARG A 71 -10.88 4.07 0.70
C ARG A 71 -10.99 5.13 1.79
N SER A 72 -10.24 4.99 2.88
CA SER A 72 -10.30 5.87 4.04
C SER A 72 -8.91 6.22 4.57
N GLY A 73 -8.84 7.22 5.45
CA GLY A 73 -7.61 7.54 6.19
C GLY A 73 -7.14 6.39 7.10
N GLN A 74 -8.07 5.62 7.67
CA GLN A 74 -7.76 4.43 8.48
C GLN A 74 -7.08 3.34 7.65
N ASP A 75 -7.45 3.20 6.38
CA ASP A 75 -6.78 2.24 5.49
C ASP A 75 -5.33 2.66 5.20
N VAL A 76 -5.09 3.95 5.04
CA VAL A 76 -3.72 4.51 4.93
C VAL A 76 -2.93 4.20 6.20
N ALA A 77 -3.49 4.53 7.37
CA ALA A 77 -2.87 4.29 8.66
C ALA A 77 -2.51 2.81 8.87
N LYS A 78 -3.41 1.88 8.53
CA LYS A 78 -3.17 0.43 8.63
C LYS A 78 -2.05 -0.03 7.70
N ALA A 79 -2.05 0.41 6.44
CA ALA A 79 -1.02 0.01 5.48
C ALA A 79 0.37 0.50 5.91
N VAL A 80 0.48 1.75 6.36
CA VAL A 80 1.72 2.32 6.89
C VAL A 80 2.18 1.58 8.15
N SER A 81 1.26 1.34 9.09
CA SER A 81 1.52 0.56 10.32
C SER A 81 2.00 -0.87 10.04
N LEU A 82 1.66 -1.42 8.87
CA LEU A 82 2.12 -2.75 8.41
C LEU A 82 3.45 -2.69 7.63
N GLY A 83 4.05 -1.52 7.49
CA GLY A 83 5.39 -1.31 6.91
C GLY A 83 5.40 -0.65 5.52
N ALA A 84 4.24 -0.33 4.93
CA ALA A 84 4.24 0.39 3.66
C ALA A 84 4.81 1.82 3.83
N LYS A 85 5.68 2.25 2.92
CA LYS A 85 6.18 3.63 2.84
C LYS A 85 5.07 4.64 2.57
N GLY A 86 4.05 4.20 1.85
CA GLY A 86 2.90 5.00 1.45
C GLY A 86 1.92 4.16 0.63
N VAL A 87 0.78 4.76 0.29
CA VAL A 87 -0.26 4.09 -0.48
C VAL A 87 -0.69 4.86 -1.72
N MET A 88 -1.29 4.16 -2.67
CA MET A 88 -1.92 4.75 -3.85
C MET A 88 -3.44 4.51 -3.85
N ILE A 89 -4.20 5.50 -4.34
CA ILE A 89 -5.65 5.38 -4.56
C ILE A 89 -5.96 5.35 -6.06
N GLY A 90 -6.95 4.53 -6.44
CA GLY A 90 -7.42 4.42 -7.82
C GLY A 90 -8.88 4.84 -7.95
N ARG A 91 -9.80 3.94 -7.55
CA ARG A 91 -11.25 4.17 -7.68
C ARG A 91 -11.74 5.44 -6.95
N PRO A 92 -11.33 5.77 -5.70
CA PRO A 92 -11.77 7.00 -5.04
C PRO A 92 -11.44 8.27 -5.85
N PHE A 93 -10.23 8.32 -6.43
CA PHE A 93 -9.82 9.40 -7.32
C PHE A 93 -10.75 9.51 -8.55
N ILE A 94 -11.03 8.40 -9.22
CA ILE A 94 -11.92 8.38 -10.40
C ILE A 94 -13.37 8.73 -10.04
N TYR A 95 -13.87 8.31 -8.89
CA TYR A 95 -15.22 8.64 -8.45
C TYR A 95 -15.36 10.14 -8.15
N GLY A 96 -14.38 10.74 -7.49
CA GLY A 96 -14.31 12.19 -7.32
C GLY A 96 -14.29 12.91 -8.67
N LEU A 97 -13.46 12.44 -9.60
CA LEU A 97 -13.38 13.00 -10.96
C LEU A 97 -14.73 12.94 -11.69
N GLY A 98 -15.42 11.80 -11.64
CA GLY A 98 -16.73 11.62 -12.28
C GLY A 98 -17.84 12.46 -11.65
N ALA A 99 -17.78 12.69 -10.34
CA ALA A 99 -18.81 13.44 -9.62
C ALA A 99 -18.70 14.96 -9.84
N MET A 100 -17.50 15.52 -9.76
CA MET A 100 -17.30 16.98 -9.75
C MET A 100 -16.00 17.43 -10.43
N GLY A 101 -15.47 16.64 -11.37
CA GLY A 101 -14.22 16.95 -12.06
C GLY A 101 -13.04 17.09 -11.08
N GLN A 102 -12.14 18.05 -11.36
CA GLN A 102 -11.01 18.35 -10.48
C GLN A 102 -11.44 18.62 -9.03
N LYS A 103 -12.54 19.36 -8.81
CA LYS A 103 -13.01 19.67 -7.45
C LYS A 103 -13.37 18.41 -6.67
N GLY A 104 -13.94 17.42 -7.34
CA GLY A 104 -14.26 16.13 -6.70
C GLY A 104 -13.03 15.30 -6.41
N VAL A 105 -12.01 15.33 -7.27
CA VAL A 105 -10.69 14.76 -6.97
C VAL A 105 -10.08 15.39 -5.73
N SER A 106 -9.99 16.73 -5.69
CA SER A 106 -9.48 17.46 -4.53
C SER A 106 -10.27 17.13 -3.27
N LYS A 107 -11.60 16.99 -3.38
CA LYS A 107 -12.44 16.64 -2.24
C LYS A 107 -12.20 15.22 -1.72
N ALA A 108 -12.01 14.25 -2.62
CA ALA A 108 -11.69 12.88 -2.23
C ALA A 108 -10.35 12.78 -1.49
N LEU A 109 -9.33 13.51 -1.96
CA LEU A 109 -8.02 13.60 -1.30
C LEU A 109 -8.14 14.28 0.08
N ASP A 110 -8.87 15.39 0.18
CA ASP A 110 -9.11 16.12 1.43
C ASP A 110 -9.82 15.25 2.49
N ILE A 111 -10.81 14.45 2.08
CA ILE A 111 -11.52 13.54 2.99
C ILE A 111 -10.56 12.50 3.57
N ILE A 112 -9.83 11.77 2.72
CA ILE A 112 -8.90 10.73 3.16
C ILE A 112 -7.82 11.32 4.07
N HIS A 113 -7.31 12.52 3.73
CA HIS A 113 -6.33 13.23 4.56
C HIS A 113 -6.88 13.58 5.96
N LYS A 114 -8.10 14.13 6.04
CA LYS A 114 -8.73 14.46 7.33
C LYS A 114 -9.06 13.25 8.19
N GLU A 115 -9.49 12.15 7.56
CA GLU A 115 -9.70 10.88 8.24
C GLU A 115 -8.38 10.32 8.79
N LEU A 116 -7.27 10.46 8.04
CA LEU A 116 -5.95 10.01 8.49
C LEU A 116 -5.49 10.83 9.69
N ASP A 117 -5.60 12.16 9.61
CA ASP A 117 -5.26 13.09 10.70
C ASP A 117 -6.07 12.77 11.98
N THR A 118 -7.38 12.57 11.84
CA THR A 118 -8.24 12.14 12.96
C THR A 118 -7.82 10.78 13.52
N THR A 119 -7.49 9.83 12.65
CA THR A 119 -7.06 8.49 13.07
C THR A 119 -5.75 8.54 13.85
N MET A 120 -4.76 9.28 13.36
CA MET A 120 -3.48 9.45 14.05
C MET A 120 -3.69 10.10 15.42
N ALA A 121 -4.50 11.16 15.50
CA ALA A 121 -4.81 11.81 16.78
C ALA A 121 -5.45 10.84 17.80
N LEU A 122 -6.37 9.98 17.35
CA LEU A 122 -7.00 8.96 18.20
C LEU A 122 -6.03 7.83 18.60
N CYS A 123 -5.01 7.55 17.79
CA CYS A 123 -3.92 6.63 18.11
C CYS A 123 -2.81 7.26 18.97
N GLY A 124 -2.89 8.56 19.27
CA GLY A 124 -1.88 9.28 20.03
C GLY A 124 -0.65 9.68 19.21
N GLU A 125 -0.73 9.63 17.88
CA GLU A 125 0.38 9.92 16.98
C GLU A 125 0.26 11.30 16.32
N ARG A 126 1.41 11.95 16.13
CA ARG A 126 1.52 13.30 15.52
C ARG A 126 2.24 13.30 14.19
N ASP A 127 2.97 12.23 13.89
CA ASP A 127 3.71 12.02 12.67
C ASP A 127 3.35 10.64 12.11
N ILE A 128 3.02 10.58 10.82
CA ILE A 128 2.65 9.33 10.13
C ILE A 128 3.78 8.30 10.19
N THR A 129 5.03 8.75 10.33
CA THR A 129 6.21 7.88 10.44
C THR A 129 6.31 7.18 11.79
N ASN A 130 5.55 7.62 12.80
CA ASN A 130 5.43 6.92 14.08
C ASN A 130 4.39 5.79 14.06
N MET A 131 3.56 5.71 13.01
CA MET A 131 2.59 4.63 12.90
C MET A 131 3.33 3.30 12.67
N THR A 132 3.17 2.38 13.61
CA THR A 132 3.81 1.06 13.63
C THR A 132 2.80 -0.04 13.88
N ARG A 133 3.27 -1.29 13.89
CA ARG A 133 2.44 -2.46 14.21
C ARG A 133 1.77 -2.37 15.58
N ASP A 134 2.34 -1.61 16.53
CA ASP A 134 1.78 -1.47 17.88
C ASP A 134 0.47 -0.68 17.89
N ASN A 135 0.19 0.10 16.83
CA ASN A 135 -1.10 0.78 16.66
C ASN A 135 -2.22 -0.17 16.18
N LEU A 136 -1.93 -1.46 15.95
CA LEU A 136 -2.86 -2.42 15.38
C LEU A 136 -3.08 -3.64 16.27
N LEU A 137 -4.33 -4.09 16.35
CA LEU A 137 -4.66 -5.46 16.75
C LEU A 137 -4.82 -6.31 15.49
N ILE A 138 -3.85 -7.19 15.24
CA ILE A 138 -3.81 -8.03 14.04
C ILE A 138 -4.25 -9.45 14.42
N PRO A 139 -5.29 -10.03 13.78
CA PRO A 139 -5.67 -11.42 13.98
C PRO A 139 -4.49 -12.36 13.73
N LYS A 140 -4.37 -13.44 14.52
CA LYS A 140 -3.25 -14.39 14.40
C LYS A 140 -3.17 -15.04 13.01
N ASP A 141 -4.31 -15.23 12.37
CA ASP A 141 -4.50 -15.79 11.04
C ASP A 141 -4.54 -14.73 9.93
N PHE A 142 -4.16 -13.47 10.21
CA PHE A 142 -4.28 -12.38 9.23
C PHE A 142 -3.55 -12.67 7.92
N ARG A 143 -2.36 -13.28 8.00
CA ARG A 143 -1.53 -13.66 6.84
C ARG A 143 -2.04 -14.93 6.14
N GLY A 144 -3.01 -15.62 6.74
CA GLY A 144 -3.53 -16.91 6.34
C GLY A 144 -2.66 -18.08 6.82
N ASP A 145 -3.26 -19.26 6.82
CA ASP A 145 -2.62 -20.55 7.00
C ASP A 145 -2.73 -21.30 5.67
N TRP A 146 -1.63 -21.35 4.92
CA TRP A 146 -1.62 -21.83 3.53
C TRP A 146 -0.74 -23.07 3.42
N GLU A 147 -1.24 -24.09 2.74
CA GLU A 147 -0.43 -25.21 2.27
C GLU A 147 0.51 -24.71 1.17
N LYS A 148 1.78 -25.14 1.20
CA LYS A 148 2.80 -24.81 0.19
C LYS A 148 3.02 -25.96 -0.77
#